data_AF-A0A8J4U9J6-F1
#
_entry.id   AF-A0A8J4U9J6-F1
#
_cell.length_a   1.000
_cell.length_b   1.000
_cell.length_c   1.000
_cell.angle_alpha   90.00
_cell.angle_beta   90.00
_cell.angle_gamma   90.00
#
_symmetry.space_group_name_H-M   'P 1'
#
loop_
_entity.id
_entity.type
_entity.pdbx_description
1 polymer ?
#
loop_
_entity_poly.entity_id
_entity_poly.type
_entity_poly.pdbx_seq_one_letter_code
_entity_poly.pdbx_strand_id
1 'polypeptide(L)'
;TTWERPSSVPGTPKTLLRHKNSLPTVNGFHGSSGPLHQTEQSHVPKQKANTDQQSPVSTSPRRTEHKTSVSQINCVTFPLPLHTTEQQLLKPDEWSYCDYFWADRKDPQGNASITGFEVLLQKQLKGKQMQKEMADFMRERIRIEEEYAKNLLKLSQIPLAAQEEGTLGEAWAQLKKSLADEAEVHLKFSSKLQSEVEKPLLTYRDNFKKDMKKFDHQITDLRKQLASRYAAVEKSRKSLAERQKDLEVKTQQLEIKLSTKIEEDIKKARRKSTQAGDDLMRCVDLYNQAQSKWFEEMVTSSLELERLEVERIEIIRNHLRQYTTLRHETDMFNQS
;
A
#
# COMPACT_ATOMS: atom_id res chain seq x y z
N THR A 1 8.04 -1.71 4.65
CA THR A 1 9.44 -1.44 4.25
C THR A 1 9.38 -0.34 3.22
N THR A 2 9.69 0.89 3.61
CA THR A 2 9.76 2.00 2.65
C THR A 2 10.98 1.86 1.75
N TRP A 3 11.02 2.58 0.63
CA TRP A 3 12.10 2.47 -0.36
C TRP A 3 12.65 3.86 -0.75
N GLU A 4 13.97 3.99 -0.93
CA GLU A 4 14.67 5.22 -1.36
C GLU A 4 15.33 5.04 -2.73
N ARG A 5 15.32 6.10 -3.53
CA ARG A 5 15.97 6.15 -4.85
C ARG A 5 17.47 5.82 -4.74
N PRO A 6 18.05 4.93 -5.57
CA PRO A 6 19.48 4.62 -5.52
C PRO A 6 20.28 5.86 -5.94
N SER A 7 21.26 6.26 -5.12
CA SER A 7 22.20 7.32 -5.50
C SER A 7 23.03 6.85 -6.69
N SER A 8 22.96 7.56 -7.81
CA SER A 8 23.98 7.46 -8.85
C SER A 8 25.27 8.11 -8.35
N VAL A 9 26.40 7.44 -8.58
CA VAL A 9 27.79 7.87 -8.36
C VAL A 9 28.41 7.51 -6.99
N PRO A 10 29.54 6.78 -6.96
CA PRO A 10 30.33 6.54 -5.76
C PRO A 10 31.35 7.66 -5.48
N GLY A 11 31.35 8.17 -4.25
CA GLY A 11 32.51 8.84 -3.65
C GLY A 11 32.47 10.37 -3.59
N THR A 12 32.11 10.91 -2.43
CA THR A 12 32.81 12.03 -1.75
C THR A 12 32.19 12.22 -0.36
N PRO A 13 32.99 12.31 0.72
CA PRO A 13 32.46 12.51 2.06
C PRO A 13 32.08 13.99 2.26
N LYS A 14 30.81 14.28 2.51
CA LYS A 14 30.38 15.58 3.05
C LYS A 14 30.51 15.57 4.57
N THR A 15 31.58 16.17 5.08
CA THR A 15 31.66 16.62 6.48
C THR A 15 30.60 17.70 6.73
N LEU A 16 29.67 17.45 7.65
CA LEU A 16 28.83 18.50 8.22
C LEU A 16 29.22 18.74 9.68
N LEU A 17 29.69 19.96 9.91
CA LEU A 17 30.09 20.53 11.18
C LEU A 17 28.91 20.55 12.16
N ARG A 18 29.16 20.01 13.36
CA ARG A 18 28.24 20.04 14.50
C ARG A 18 28.37 21.38 15.21
N HIS A 19 27.45 22.31 14.98
CA HIS A 19 27.29 23.47 15.86
C HIS A 19 26.45 23.08 17.08
N LYS A 20 27.11 23.04 18.24
CA LYS A 20 26.48 23.08 19.56
C LYS A 20 26.10 24.53 19.84
N ASN A 21 24.87 24.76 20.28
CA ASN A 21 24.53 25.88 21.14
C ASN A 21 23.70 25.35 22.31
N SER A 22 24.07 25.79 23.50
CA SER A 22 23.59 25.30 24.80
C SER A 22 22.84 26.42 25.54
N LEU A 23 21.87 25.99 26.38
CA LEU A 23 21.32 26.60 27.62
C LEU A 23 20.21 27.68 27.51
N PRO A 24 19.38 27.90 28.58
CA PRO A 24 19.15 27.11 29.81
C PRO A 24 17.65 26.87 30.22
N THR A 25 17.54 26.01 31.23
CA THR A 25 16.49 25.61 32.19
C THR A 25 15.44 26.65 32.65
N VAL A 26 14.24 26.19 33.07
CA VAL A 26 13.58 26.44 34.39
C VAL A 26 12.08 26.06 34.37
N ASN A 27 11.70 25.02 35.14
CA ASN A 27 10.70 25.04 36.24
C ASN A 27 10.25 23.62 36.62
N GLY A 28 10.41 23.28 37.90
CA GLY A 28 9.81 22.10 38.51
C GLY A 28 8.51 22.44 39.26
N PHE A 29 7.78 21.41 39.72
CA PHE A 29 7.23 21.30 41.08
C PHE A 29 6.59 19.90 41.31
N HIS A 30 6.63 19.49 42.58
CA HIS A 30 6.28 18.23 43.27
C HIS A 30 4.81 17.75 43.13
N GLY A 31 4.39 16.52 43.50
CA GLY A 31 5.07 15.41 44.18
C GLY A 31 4.18 14.19 44.53
N SER A 32 4.83 13.25 45.24
CA SER A 32 4.38 12.24 46.23
C SER A 32 3.13 11.36 46.04
N SER A 33 3.33 10.02 46.01
CA SER A 33 3.01 9.07 47.11
C SER A 33 3.08 7.59 46.64
N GLY A 34 3.84 6.73 47.34
CA GLY A 34 3.81 5.24 47.19
C GLY A 34 2.72 4.58 48.07
N PRO A 35 2.83 3.32 48.54
CA PRO A 35 3.93 2.33 48.37
C PRO A 35 3.51 0.80 48.28
N LEU A 36 4.53 -0.08 48.22
CA LEU A 36 4.69 -1.45 48.81
C LEU A 36 4.15 -2.75 48.11
N HIS A 37 5.06 -3.64 47.69
CA HIS A 37 5.46 -4.92 48.37
C HIS A 37 6.55 -5.67 47.54
N GLN A 38 7.78 -5.81 48.07
CA GLN A 38 8.45 -7.02 48.63
C GLN A 38 8.83 -8.15 47.63
N THR A 39 10.12 -8.35 47.32
CA THR A 39 11.12 -9.34 47.86
C THR A 39 10.89 -10.76 47.29
N GLU A 40 11.82 -11.46 46.65
CA GLU A 40 13.08 -12.02 47.19
C GLU A 40 14.16 -12.30 46.12
N GLN A 41 15.41 -12.28 46.61
CA GLN A 41 16.69 -12.63 45.96
C GLN A 41 16.93 -14.14 45.94
N SER A 42 17.90 -14.59 45.11
CA SER A 42 18.92 -15.64 45.37
C SER A 42 19.32 -16.32 44.04
N HIS A 43 20.54 -16.70 43.68
CA HIS A 43 21.91 -16.53 44.17
C HIS A 43 22.82 -16.95 42.99
N VAL A 44 23.99 -16.31 42.89
CA VAL A 44 25.10 -16.63 41.97
C VAL A 44 25.96 -17.76 42.57
N PRO A 45 26.77 -18.48 41.77
CA PRO A 45 28.19 -18.51 42.12
C PRO A 45 29.15 -18.30 40.93
N LYS A 46 30.19 -17.51 41.18
CA LYS A 46 31.43 -17.36 40.39
C LYS A 46 32.49 -18.34 40.91
N GLN A 47 33.38 -18.82 40.04
CA GLN A 47 34.83 -19.09 40.19
C GLN A 47 35.30 -19.72 38.85
N LYS A 48 36.49 -19.56 38.28
CA LYS A 48 37.83 -19.06 38.67
C LYS A 48 38.62 -18.77 37.37
N ALA A 49 39.65 -17.91 37.45
CA ALA A 49 40.60 -17.61 36.38
C ALA A 49 41.85 -18.52 36.43
N ASN A 50 42.53 -18.72 35.29
CA ASN A 50 43.98 -18.97 35.26
C ASN A 50 44.60 -18.60 33.88
N THR A 51 45.72 -17.89 33.93
CA THR A 51 46.74 -17.56 32.90
C THR A 51 47.51 -18.85 32.49
N ASP A 52 48.26 -19.05 31.39
CA ASP A 52 49.18 -18.20 30.59
C ASP A 52 49.69 -19.00 29.35
N GLN A 53 50.38 -18.33 28.41
CA GLN A 53 51.37 -18.79 27.39
C GLN A 53 51.10 -18.48 25.89
N GLN A 54 52.09 -17.79 25.29
CA GLN A 54 52.25 -17.30 23.90
C GLN A 54 52.97 -18.36 23.00
N SER A 55 52.61 -18.60 21.73
CA SER A 55 53.22 -18.07 20.47
C SER A 55 53.05 -19.14 19.33
N PRO A 56 53.42 -18.92 18.03
CA PRO A 56 52.94 -17.92 17.05
C PRO A 56 52.61 -18.50 15.62
N VAL A 57 52.09 -17.64 14.73
CA VAL A 57 52.05 -17.71 13.22
C VAL A 57 51.15 -18.76 12.52
N SER A 58 50.09 -18.27 11.83
CA SER A 58 49.97 -18.36 10.37
C SER A 58 48.74 -17.59 9.86
N THR A 59 48.96 -16.42 9.28
CA THR A 59 47.92 -15.60 8.63
C THR A 59 47.77 -16.03 7.16
N SER A 60 46.75 -16.82 6.86
CA SER A 60 46.21 -16.93 5.50
C SER A 60 45.41 -15.67 5.16
N PRO A 61 45.47 -15.15 3.92
CA PRO A 61 44.72 -13.96 3.55
C PRO A 61 43.23 -14.31 3.55
N ARG A 62 42.51 -13.68 4.47
CA ARG A 62 41.06 -13.71 4.58
C ARG A 62 40.47 -13.24 3.25
N ARG A 63 39.74 -14.12 2.54
CA ARG A 63 38.80 -13.72 1.49
C ARG A 63 37.95 -12.58 2.06
N THR A 64 38.12 -11.37 1.56
CA THR A 64 37.18 -10.28 1.79
C THR A 64 35.86 -10.68 1.15
N GLU A 65 35.00 -11.35 1.91
CA GLU A 65 33.59 -11.43 1.61
C GLU A 65 33.07 -9.99 1.53
N HIS A 66 32.81 -9.53 0.31
CA HIS A 66 31.99 -8.35 0.11
C HIS A 66 30.61 -8.66 0.70
N LYS A 67 30.39 -8.24 1.95
CA LYS A 67 29.10 -8.31 2.63
C LYS A 67 28.10 -7.54 1.78
N THR A 68 27.27 -8.23 1.02
CA THR A 68 26.16 -7.63 0.27
C THR A 68 25.27 -6.90 1.27
N SER A 69 25.08 -5.58 1.11
CA SER A 69 24.29 -4.70 1.99
C SER A 69 22.78 -4.71 1.69
N VAL A 70 22.35 -5.58 0.77
CA VAL A 70 21.00 -5.62 0.22
C VAL A 70 20.45 -7.04 0.19
N SER A 71 19.13 -7.17 0.33
CA SER A 71 18.38 -8.41 0.14
C SER A 71 17.52 -8.30 -1.12
N GLN A 72 17.29 -9.42 -1.81
CA GLN A 72 16.45 -9.44 -3.01
C GLN A 72 15.26 -10.36 -2.78
N ILE A 73 14.06 -9.82 -2.88
CA ILE A 73 12.80 -10.52 -2.67
C ILE A 73 11.93 -10.28 -3.90
N ASN A 74 11.53 -11.35 -4.59
CA ASN A 74 10.72 -11.30 -5.81
C ASN A 74 11.22 -10.26 -6.84
N CYS A 75 12.53 -10.32 -7.14
CA CYS A 75 13.23 -9.42 -8.06
C CYS A 75 13.33 -7.94 -7.65
N VAL A 76 12.84 -7.55 -6.47
CA VAL A 76 13.05 -6.21 -5.88
C VAL A 76 14.18 -6.27 -4.87
N THR A 77 15.06 -5.28 -4.91
CA THR A 77 16.17 -5.13 -3.97
C THR A 77 15.73 -4.25 -2.81
N PHE A 78 15.83 -4.75 -1.58
CA PHE A 78 15.60 -4.02 -0.33
C PHE A 78 16.92 -3.89 0.45
N PRO A 79 17.11 -2.85 1.26
CA PRO A 79 18.31 -2.75 2.08
C PRO A 79 18.27 -3.77 3.23
N LEU A 80 19.44 -4.26 3.69
CA LEU A 80 19.50 -5.22 4.80
C LEU A 80 19.29 -4.54 6.17
N PRO A 81 18.48 -5.10 7.08
CA PRO A 81 18.14 -4.48 8.36
C PRO A 81 19.34 -4.15 9.27
N LEU A 82 20.45 -4.89 9.14
CA LEU A 82 21.66 -4.74 9.96
C LEU A 82 22.56 -3.57 9.55
N HIS A 83 22.31 -2.95 8.38
CA HIS A 83 23.20 -1.94 7.79
C HIS A 83 22.49 -0.65 7.39
N THR A 84 21.22 -0.48 7.77
CA THR A 84 20.42 0.72 7.47
C THR A 84 20.39 1.69 8.63
N THR A 85 20.74 2.95 8.39
CA THR A 85 20.16 4.08 9.12
C THR A 85 18.64 4.05 8.96
N GLU A 86 17.91 4.45 9.99
CA GLU A 86 16.44 4.48 10.01
C GLU A 86 15.89 5.15 8.74
N GLN A 87 15.16 4.38 7.94
CA GLN A 87 14.66 4.86 6.66
C GLN A 87 13.40 5.69 6.88
N GLN A 88 13.44 6.95 6.47
CA GLN A 88 12.27 7.84 6.58
C GLN A 88 11.17 7.39 5.62
N LEU A 89 9.92 7.54 6.06
CA LEU A 89 8.76 7.32 5.21
C LEU A 89 8.63 8.47 4.21
N LEU A 90 8.02 8.21 3.05
CA LEU A 90 7.72 9.26 2.08
C LEU A 90 6.70 10.26 2.64
N LYS A 91 5.72 9.76 3.41
CA LYS A 91 4.75 10.58 4.15
C LYS A 91 4.74 10.15 5.63
N PRO A 92 5.65 10.71 6.47
CA PRO A 92 5.89 10.22 7.85
C PRO A 92 4.71 10.35 8.81
N ASP A 93 3.85 11.33 8.61
CA ASP A 93 2.70 11.59 9.48
C ASP A 93 1.40 10.95 8.96
N GLU A 94 1.49 10.15 7.89
CA GLU A 94 0.32 9.57 7.22
C GLU A 94 0.48 8.07 6.96
N TRP A 95 -0.63 7.34 7.00
CA TRP A 95 -0.70 5.94 6.61
C TRP A 95 -0.86 5.80 5.10
N SER A 96 0.13 6.29 4.35
CA SER A 96 0.07 6.41 2.89
C SER A 96 0.19 5.07 2.17
N TYR A 97 -0.58 4.87 1.10
CA TYR A 97 -0.44 3.71 0.23
C TYR A 97 0.96 3.58 -0.37
N CYS A 98 1.67 4.69 -0.58
CA CYS A 98 3.03 4.65 -1.12
C CYS A 98 4.10 4.20 -0.11
N ASP A 99 3.77 4.02 1.18
CA ASP A 99 4.77 3.65 2.19
C ASP A 99 4.69 2.18 2.63
N TYR A 100 3.50 1.57 2.56
CA TYR A 100 3.23 0.30 3.24
C TYR A 100 2.97 -0.91 2.32
N PHE A 101 2.97 -0.72 0.99
CA PHE A 101 2.56 -1.75 0.01
C PHE A 101 3.68 -2.17 -0.95
N TRP A 102 4.92 -2.23 -0.46
CA TRP A 102 6.10 -2.61 -1.25
C TRP A 102 6.38 -4.11 -1.33
N ALA A 103 6.12 -4.83 -0.24
CA ALA A 103 6.43 -6.25 -0.15
C ALA A 103 5.26 -7.11 -0.62
N ASP A 104 5.58 -8.16 -1.38
CA ASP A 104 4.60 -9.17 -1.76
C ASP A 104 4.25 -10.03 -0.54
N ARG A 105 2.97 -10.41 -0.40
CA ARG A 105 2.50 -11.33 0.64
C ARG A 105 2.34 -12.73 0.07
N LYS A 106 2.60 -13.75 0.88
CA LYS A 106 2.21 -15.11 0.54
C LYS A 106 0.70 -15.26 0.73
N ASP A 107 0.03 -15.80 -0.28
CA ASP A 107 -1.36 -16.19 -0.14
C ASP A 107 -1.49 -17.28 0.95
N PRO A 108 -2.30 -17.09 2.01
CA PRO A 108 -2.52 -18.12 3.02
C PRO A 108 -3.13 -19.42 2.45
N GLN A 109 -3.78 -19.36 1.29
CA GLN A 109 -4.51 -20.47 0.69
C GLN A 109 -3.84 -21.02 -0.58
N GLY A 110 -2.68 -20.49 -0.99
CA GLY A 110 -2.06 -20.83 -2.27
C GLY A 110 -0.54 -20.65 -2.34
N ASN A 111 0.06 -21.16 -3.42
CA ASN A 111 1.48 -20.96 -3.73
C ASN A 111 1.77 -19.61 -4.42
N ALA A 112 0.75 -18.81 -4.74
CA ALA A 112 0.90 -17.54 -5.44
C ALA A 112 1.25 -16.40 -4.47
N SER A 113 2.15 -15.52 -4.89
CA SER A 113 2.45 -14.28 -4.16
C SER A 113 1.51 -13.17 -4.61
N ILE A 114 0.80 -12.54 -3.67
CA ILE A 114 -0.04 -11.37 -3.91
C ILE A 114 0.83 -10.12 -3.77
N THR A 115 0.88 -9.29 -4.81
CA THR A 115 1.69 -8.07 -4.75
C THR A 115 1.05 -7.01 -3.84
N GLY A 116 1.85 -6.13 -3.25
CA GLY A 116 1.29 -5.03 -2.46
C GLY A 116 0.35 -4.12 -3.27
N PHE A 117 0.66 -3.89 -4.55
CA PHE A 117 -0.22 -3.10 -5.44
C PHE A 117 -1.56 -3.81 -5.71
N GLU A 118 -1.55 -5.13 -5.86
CA GLU A 118 -2.77 -5.91 -6.04
C GLU A 118 -3.71 -5.77 -4.84
N VAL A 119 -3.18 -5.71 -3.62
CA VAL A 119 -4.00 -5.44 -2.42
C VAL A 119 -4.72 -4.09 -2.54
N LEU A 120 -4.04 -3.05 -3.03
CA LEU A 120 -4.65 -1.73 -3.27
C LEU A 120 -5.74 -1.81 -4.33
N LEU A 121 -5.50 -2.50 -5.44
CA LEU A 121 -6.50 -2.68 -6.50
C LEU A 121 -7.74 -3.44 -6.00
N GLN A 122 -7.56 -4.50 -5.20
CA GLN A 122 -8.68 -5.21 -4.58
C GLN A 122 -9.47 -4.33 -3.62
N LYS A 123 -8.79 -3.46 -2.86
CA LYS A 123 -9.45 -2.47 -1.99
C LYS A 123 -10.33 -1.50 -2.80
N GLN A 124 -9.85 -1.05 -3.95
CA GLN A 124 -10.59 -0.19 -4.87
C GLN A 124 -11.84 -0.91 -5.42
N LEU A 125 -11.67 -2.12 -5.95
CA LEU A 125 -12.78 -2.95 -6.46
C LEU A 125 -13.85 -3.20 -5.40
N LYS A 126 -13.43 -3.55 -4.18
CA LYS A 126 -14.35 -3.72 -3.04
C LYS A 126 -15.06 -2.40 -2.67
N GLY A 127 -14.36 -1.27 -2.75
CA GLY A 127 -14.96 0.05 -2.54
C GLY A 127 -16.08 0.36 -3.52
N LYS A 128 -15.89 0.07 -4.82
CA LYS A 128 -16.93 0.23 -5.85
C LYS A 128 -18.09 -0.76 -5.67
N GLN A 129 -17.81 -1.99 -5.25
CA GLN A 129 -18.85 -2.97 -4.94
C GLN A 129 -19.73 -2.52 -3.77
N MET A 130 -19.13 -2.08 -2.67
CA MET A 130 -19.84 -1.54 -1.51
C MET A 130 -20.72 -0.34 -1.89
N GLN A 131 -20.21 0.57 -2.72
CA GLN A 131 -20.98 1.71 -3.24
C GLN A 131 -22.22 1.24 -4.04
N LYS A 132 -22.09 0.19 -4.87
CA LYS A 132 -23.23 -0.40 -5.58
C LYS A 132 -24.26 -0.98 -4.61
N GLU A 133 -23.81 -1.71 -3.59
CA GLU A 133 -24.70 -2.28 -2.56
C GLU A 133 -25.46 -1.19 -1.78
N MET A 134 -24.81 -0.05 -1.51
CA MET A 134 -25.47 1.12 -0.92
C MET A 134 -26.56 1.70 -1.84
N ALA A 135 -26.32 1.78 -3.15
CA ALA A 135 -27.33 2.21 -4.11
C ALA A 135 -28.50 1.21 -4.19
N ASP A 136 -28.20 -0.10 -4.18
CA ASP A 136 -29.23 -1.15 -4.16
C ASP A 136 -30.09 -1.07 -2.88
N PHE A 137 -29.48 -0.77 -1.72
CA PHE A 137 -30.22 -0.51 -0.48
C PHE A 137 -31.15 0.70 -0.61
N MET A 138 -30.68 1.80 -1.20
CA MET A 138 -31.51 2.99 -1.44
C MET A 138 -32.68 2.68 -2.37
N ARG A 139 -32.48 1.80 -3.35
CA ARG A 139 -33.55 1.34 -4.24
C ARG A 139 -34.64 0.59 -3.50
N GLU A 140 -34.29 -0.28 -2.55
CA GLU A 140 -35.31 -0.95 -1.71
C GLU A 140 -36.03 0.06 -0.80
N ARG A 141 -35.32 1.05 -0.25
CA ARG A 141 -35.98 2.15 0.50
C ARG A 141 -36.98 2.91 -0.37
N ILE A 142 -36.62 3.24 -1.61
CA ILE A 142 -37.50 3.92 -2.56
C ILE A 142 -38.78 3.10 -2.80
N ARG A 143 -38.66 1.78 -3.02
CA ARG A 143 -39.82 0.89 -3.21
C ARG A 143 -40.76 0.88 -2.01
N ILE A 144 -40.21 0.87 -0.79
CA ILE A 144 -41.01 0.94 0.44
C ILE A 144 -41.82 2.24 0.48
N GLU A 145 -41.20 3.37 0.14
CA GLU A 145 -41.88 4.67 0.11
C GLU A 145 -42.97 4.73 -0.98
N GLU A 146 -42.69 4.18 -2.16
CA GLU A 146 -43.67 4.11 -3.25
C GLU A 146 -44.89 3.25 -2.87
N GLU A 147 -44.67 2.11 -2.22
CA GLU A 147 -45.76 1.26 -1.74
C GLU A 147 -46.57 1.93 -0.62
N TYR A 148 -45.89 2.62 0.30
CA TYR A 148 -46.54 3.38 1.37
C TYR A 148 -47.44 4.50 0.81
N ALA A 149 -46.90 5.34 -0.07
CA ALA A 149 -47.64 6.38 -0.76
C ALA A 149 -48.84 5.83 -1.53
N LYS A 150 -48.66 4.71 -2.25
CA LYS A 150 -49.74 4.04 -2.99
C LYS A 150 -50.87 3.57 -2.06
N ASN A 151 -50.53 3.04 -0.89
CA ASN A 151 -51.52 2.57 0.08
C ASN A 151 -52.28 3.73 0.73
N LEU A 152 -51.61 4.84 1.07
CA LEU A 152 -52.24 6.06 1.55
C LEU A 152 -53.22 6.64 0.51
N LEU A 153 -52.79 6.74 -0.75
CA LEU A 153 -53.63 7.22 -1.84
C LEU A 153 -54.83 6.31 -2.08
N LYS A 154 -54.67 4.98 -1.99
CA LYS A 154 -55.79 4.06 -2.11
C LYS A 154 -56.79 4.25 -0.96
N LEU A 155 -56.31 4.43 0.26
CA LEU A 155 -57.14 4.64 1.46
C LEU A 155 -57.92 5.95 1.39
N SER A 156 -57.30 7.03 0.90
CA SER A 156 -57.96 8.34 0.78
C SER A 156 -59.19 8.33 -0.15
N GLN A 157 -59.25 7.39 -1.09
CA GLN A 157 -60.34 7.26 -2.06
C GLN A 157 -61.47 6.31 -1.62
N ILE A 158 -61.34 5.60 -0.49
CA ILE A 158 -62.38 4.66 -0.04
C ILE A 158 -63.59 5.46 0.48
N PRO A 159 -64.82 5.17 0.04
CA PRO A 159 -66.02 5.93 0.42
C PRO A 159 -66.57 5.57 1.81
N LEU A 160 -65.70 5.34 2.79
CA LEU A 160 -66.11 5.10 4.18
C LEU A 160 -66.68 6.37 4.79
N ALA A 161 -67.82 6.25 5.48
CA ALA A 161 -68.57 7.35 6.09
C ALA A 161 -68.82 8.54 5.16
N ALA A 162 -68.97 8.29 3.85
CA ALA A 162 -69.21 9.34 2.86
C ALA A 162 -70.61 9.97 2.94
N GLN A 163 -71.51 9.39 3.74
CA GLN A 163 -72.86 9.90 3.98
C GLN A 163 -72.94 10.88 5.16
N GLU A 164 -71.82 11.10 5.87
CA GLU A 164 -71.79 12.10 6.95
C GLU A 164 -71.91 13.51 6.36
N GLU A 165 -72.80 14.33 6.93
CA GLU A 165 -73.14 15.65 6.42
C GLU A 165 -72.75 16.76 7.41
N GLY A 166 -72.93 18.02 7.00
CA GLY A 166 -72.59 19.19 7.81
C GLY A 166 -71.09 19.32 8.10
N THR A 167 -70.76 20.05 9.16
CA THR A 167 -69.36 20.38 9.51
C THR A 167 -68.54 19.14 9.89
N LEU A 168 -69.17 18.08 10.40
CA LEU A 168 -68.50 16.81 10.67
C LEU A 168 -68.14 16.07 9.38
N GLY A 169 -69.05 16.04 8.40
CA GLY A 169 -68.80 15.49 7.07
C GLY A 169 -67.67 16.22 6.34
N GLU A 170 -67.65 17.55 6.42
CA GLU A 170 -66.56 18.38 5.88
C GLU A 170 -65.21 18.06 6.53
N ALA A 171 -65.16 17.95 7.86
CA ALA A 171 -63.95 17.58 8.59
C ALA A 171 -63.46 16.16 8.22
N TRP A 172 -64.37 15.20 8.08
CA TRP A 172 -64.04 13.84 7.64
C TRP A 172 -63.52 13.80 6.20
N ALA A 173 -64.12 14.57 5.28
CA ALA A 173 -63.64 14.71 3.92
C ALA A 173 -62.24 15.32 3.87
N GLN A 174 -61.97 16.32 4.71
CA GLN A 174 -60.66 16.95 4.83
C GLN A 174 -59.59 15.98 5.36
N LEU A 175 -59.92 15.12 6.33
CA LEU A 175 -59.02 14.06 6.78
C LEU A 175 -58.67 13.09 5.65
N LYS A 176 -59.65 12.65 4.85
CA LYS A 176 -59.35 11.80 3.69
C LYS A 176 -58.46 12.51 2.67
N LYS A 177 -58.68 13.80 2.44
CA LYS A 177 -57.83 14.62 1.59
C LYS A 177 -56.39 14.70 2.13
N SER A 178 -56.19 14.88 3.44
CA SER A 178 -54.84 14.96 4.02
C SER A 178 -54.05 13.66 3.81
N LEU A 179 -54.70 12.49 3.78
CA LEU A 179 -54.04 11.22 3.40
C LEU A 179 -53.56 11.22 1.93
N ALA A 180 -54.29 11.88 1.02
CA ALA A 180 -53.86 12.02 -0.36
C ALA A 180 -52.67 12.99 -0.49
N ASP A 181 -52.70 14.09 0.28
CA ASP A 181 -51.60 15.06 0.34
C ASP A 181 -50.32 14.41 0.92
N GLU A 182 -50.45 13.60 1.99
CA GLU A 182 -49.36 12.80 2.57
C GLU A 182 -48.78 11.80 1.56
N ALA A 183 -49.65 11.10 0.81
CA ALA A 183 -49.20 10.22 -0.26
C ALA A 183 -48.35 10.96 -1.32
N GLU A 184 -48.73 12.18 -1.69
CA GLU A 184 -47.98 13.01 -2.64
C GLU A 184 -46.61 13.41 -2.09
N VAL A 185 -46.53 13.78 -0.81
CA VAL A 185 -45.26 14.12 -0.13
C VAL A 185 -44.30 12.91 -0.15
N HIS A 186 -44.78 11.72 0.19
CA HIS A 186 -43.96 10.50 0.18
C HIS A 186 -43.52 10.09 -1.23
N LEU A 187 -44.38 10.26 -2.24
CA LEU A 187 -44.02 9.98 -3.63
C LEU A 187 -42.97 10.97 -4.17
N LYS A 188 -43.05 12.25 -3.78
CA LYS A 188 -42.00 13.25 -4.09
C LYS A 188 -40.69 12.89 -3.41
N PHE A 189 -40.74 12.47 -2.14
CA PHE A 189 -39.56 12.02 -1.41
C PHE A 189 -38.87 10.83 -2.08
N SER A 190 -39.63 9.80 -2.49
CA SER A 190 -39.07 8.64 -3.20
C SER A 190 -38.40 9.03 -4.52
N SER A 191 -39.02 9.96 -5.26
CA SER A 191 -38.47 10.51 -6.50
C SER A 191 -37.13 11.25 -6.26
N LYS A 192 -37.07 12.09 -5.22
CA LYS A 192 -35.83 12.79 -4.83
C LYS A 192 -34.74 11.81 -4.37
N LEU A 193 -35.08 10.80 -3.57
CA LEU A 193 -34.13 9.75 -3.19
C LEU A 193 -33.53 9.07 -4.43
N GLN A 194 -34.34 8.80 -5.44
CA GLN A 194 -33.86 8.18 -6.67
C GLN A 194 -32.87 9.09 -7.42
N SER A 195 -33.23 10.35 -7.65
CA SER A 195 -32.42 11.28 -8.46
C SER A 195 -31.20 11.83 -7.74
N GLU A 196 -31.29 12.07 -6.44
CA GLU A 196 -30.29 12.80 -5.66
C GLU A 196 -29.40 11.88 -4.80
N VAL A 197 -29.77 10.60 -4.61
CA VAL A 197 -29.00 9.67 -3.76
C VAL A 197 -28.68 8.38 -4.51
N GLU A 198 -29.68 7.62 -4.95
CA GLU A 198 -29.47 6.29 -5.55
C GLU A 198 -28.72 6.35 -6.89
N LYS A 199 -29.19 7.16 -7.85
CA LYS A 199 -28.55 7.31 -9.16
C LYS A 199 -27.11 7.82 -9.05
N PRO A 200 -26.81 8.92 -8.31
CA PRO A 200 -25.44 9.40 -8.17
C PRO A 200 -24.49 8.37 -7.52
N LEU A 201 -24.96 7.62 -6.52
CA LEU A 201 -24.17 6.53 -5.94
C LEU A 201 -23.90 5.43 -6.97
N LEU A 202 -24.85 5.09 -7.84
CA LEU A 202 -24.65 4.03 -8.83
C LEU A 202 -23.67 4.42 -9.94
N THR A 203 -23.86 5.61 -10.52
CA THR A 203 -23.16 6.07 -11.74
C THR A 203 -21.82 6.74 -11.48
N TYR A 204 -21.47 7.01 -10.21
CA TYR A 204 -20.16 7.58 -9.89
C TYR A 204 -19.02 6.68 -10.40
N ARG A 205 -18.24 7.20 -11.35
CA ARG A 205 -17.14 6.53 -12.08
C ARG A 205 -17.54 5.25 -12.82
N ASP A 206 -18.35 5.38 -13.86
CA ASP A 206 -18.74 4.22 -14.70
C ASP A 206 -17.56 3.52 -15.41
N ASN A 207 -16.48 4.25 -15.73
CA ASN A 207 -15.27 3.70 -16.35
C ASN A 207 -14.30 3.01 -15.37
N PHE A 208 -14.66 2.91 -14.08
CA PHE A 208 -13.78 2.46 -13.00
C PHE A 208 -13.06 1.13 -13.27
N LYS A 209 -13.78 0.11 -13.75
CA LYS A 209 -13.16 -1.22 -14.02
C LYS A 209 -12.08 -1.15 -15.10
N LYS A 210 -12.25 -0.28 -16.10
CA LYS A 210 -11.26 -0.06 -17.16
C LYS A 210 -10.02 0.63 -16.60
N ASP A 211 -10.21 1.64 -15.75
CA ASP A 211 -9.11 2.35 -15.10
C ASP A 211 -8.28 1.41 -14.21
N MET A 212 -8.93 0.58 -13.39
CA MET A 212 -8.23 -0.38 -12.52
C MET A 212 -7.40 -1.39 -13.32
N LYS A 213 -7.93 -1.88 -14.46
CA LYS A 213 -7.16 -2.75 -15.36
C LYS A 213 -5.95 -2.04 -15.99
N LYS A 214 -6.07 -0.74 -16.26
CA LYS A 214 -4.95 0.06 -16.79
C LYS A 214 -3.82 0.16 -15.77
N PHE A 215 -4.14 0.48 -14.51
CA PHE A 215 -3.16 0.50 -13.42
C PHE A 215 -2.50 -0.87 -13.21
N ASP A 216 -3.31 -1.93 -13.15
CA ASP A 216 -2.83 -3.30 -13.00
C ASP A 216 -1.84 -3.69 -14.12
N HIS A 217 -2.24 -3.47 -15.37
CA HIS A 217 -1.41 -3.80 -16.52
C HIS A 217 -0.09 -3.03 -16.52
N GLN A 218 -0.13 -1.72 -16.22
CA GLN A 218 1.04 -0.86 -16.20
C GLN A 218 2.08 -1.33 -15.16
N ILE A 219 1.64 -1.57 -13.92
CA ILE A 219 2.55 -2.02 -12.85
C ILE A 219 3.03 -3.45 -13.10
N THR A 220 2.15 -4.34 -13.58
CA THR A 220 2.49 -5.72 -13.92
C THR A 220 3.58 -5.78 -15.00
N ASP A 221 3.47 -4.97 -16.05
CA ASP A 221 4.45 -4.97 -17.13
C ASP A 221 5.81 -4.41 -16.68
N LEU A 222 5.83 -3.43 -15.79
CA LEU A 222 7.07 -2.96 -15.15
C LEU A 222 7.71 -4.04 -14.26
N ARG A 223 6.91 -4.81 -13.51
CA ARG A 223 7.39 -5.96 -12.73
C ARG A 223 7.99 -7.05 -13.62
N LYS A 224 7.37 -7.35 -14.78
CA LYS A 224 7.92 -8.29 -15.77
C LYS A 224 9.25 -7.81 -16.35
N GLN A 225 9.36 -6.52 -16.69
CA GLN A 225 10.61 -5.93 -17.14
C GLN A 225 11.70 -6.04 -16.08
N LEU A 226 11.37 -5.74 -14.82
CA LEU A 226 12.28 -5.86 -13.68
C LEU A 226 12.77 -7.30 -13.50
N ALA A 227 11.86 -8.29 -13.54
CA ALA A 227 12.20 -9.71 -13.46
C ALA A 227 13.12 -10.16 -14.62
N SER A 228 12.87 -9.67 -15.84
CA SER A 228 13.74 -9.93 -16.99
C SER A 228 15.15 -9.36 -16.80
N ARG A 229 15.26 -8.12 -16.30
CA ARG A 229 16.58 -7.51 -15.99
C ARG A 229 17.30 -8.25 -14.87
N TYR A 230 16.58 -8.67 -13.84
CA TYR A 230 17.10 -9.48 -12.76
C TYR A 230 17.70 -10.80 -13.28
N ALA A 231 16.97 -11.54 -14.13
CA ALA A 231 17.46 -12.77 -14.75
C ALA A 231 18.73 -12.55 -15.60
N ALA A 232 18.83 -11.40 -16.29
CA ALA A 232 20.03 -11.03 -17.03
C ALA A 232 21.24 -10.76 -16.12
N VAL A 233 21.03 -10.10 -14.97
CA VAL A 233 22.07 -9.91 -13.95
C VAL A 233 22.58 -11.25 -13.43
N GLU A 234 21.68 -12.16 -13.06
CA GLU A 234 22.06 -13.48 -12.54
C GLU A 234 22.82 -14.31 -13.58
N LYS A 235 22.38 -14.28 -14.85
CA LYS A 235 23.10 -14.91 -15.96
C LYS A 235 24.50 -14.33 -16.15
N SER A 236 24.63 -13.00 -16.12
CA SER A 236 25.92 -12.32 -16.28
C SER A 236 26.86 -12.60 -15.10
N ARG A 237 26.33 -12.63 -13.87
CA ARG A 237 27.07 -13.00 -12.65
C ARG A 237 27.62 -14.43 -12.73
N LYS A 238 26.80 -15.38 -13.18
CA LYS A 238 27.24 -16.77 -13.40
C LYS A 238 28.34 -16.83 -14.46
N SER A 239 28.18 -16.10 -15.57
CA SER A 239 29.21 -16.05 -16.62
C SER A 239 30.53 -15.47 -16.12
N LEU A 240 30.50 -14.39 -15.33
CA LEU A 240 31.70 -13.84 -14.70
C LEU A 240 32.39 -14.87 -13.80
N ALA A 241 31.64 -15.56 -12.94
CA ALA A 241 32.19 -16.59 -12.06
C ALA A 241 32.87 -17.73 -12.85
N GLU A 242 32.25 -18.18 -13.95
CA GLU A 242 32.84 -19.18 -14.85
C GLU A 242 34.15 -18.69 -15.49
N ARG A 243 34.21 -17.42 -15.95
CA ARG A 243 35.42 -16.83 -16.55
C ARG A 243 36.54 -16.60 -15.54
N GLN A 244 36.19 -16.24 -14.30
CA GLN A 244 37.15 -16.11 -13.21
C GLN A 244 37.77 -17.46 -12.86
N LYS A 245 36.95 -18.52 -12.80
CA LYS A 245 37.43 -19.89 -12.58
C LYS A 245 38.35 -20.38 -13.71
N ASP A 246 38.00 -20.11 -14.97
CA ASP A 246 38.86 -20.44 -16.13
C ASP A 246 40.22 -19.71 -16.07
N LEU A 247 40.22 -18.44 -15.67
CA LEU A 247 41.44 -17.67 -15.47
C LEU A 247 42.30 -18.23 -14.33
N GLU A 248 41.68 -18.61 -13.21
CA GLU A 248 42.37 -19.22 -12.06
C GLU A 248 43.04 -20.55 -12.45
N VAL A 249 42.32 -21.45 -13.12
CA VAL A 249 42.86 -22.74 -13.59
C VAL A 249 44.04 -22.55 -14.53
N LYS A 250 43.95 -21.61 -15.48
CA LYS A 250 45.06 -21.31 -16.40
C LYS A 250 46.27 -20.71 -15.69
N THR A 251 46.04 -19.92 -14.64
CA THR A 251 47.11 -19.36 -13.82
C THR A 251 47.84 -20.47 -13.06
N GLN A 252 47.11 -21.40 -12.44
CA GLN A 252 47.69 -22.58 -11.79
C GLN A 252 48.46 -23.47 -12.78
N GLN A 253 47.97 -23.61 -14.01
CA GLN A 253 48.64 -24.41 -15.05
C GLN A 253 50.02 -23.84 -15.43
N LEU A 254 50.20 -22.52 -15.37
CA LEU A 254 51.50 -21.88 -15.61
C LEU A 254 52.48 -22.15 -14.47
N GLU A 255 52.01 -22.17 -13.22
CA GLU A 255 52.83 -22.51 -12.05
C GLU A 255 53.38 -23.94 -12.12
N ILE A 256 52.60 -24.87 -12.68
CA ILE A 256 53.01 -26.26 -12.89
C ILE A 256 53.95 -26.39 -14.11
N LYS A 257 53.68 -25.65 -15.19
CA LYS A 257 54.44 -25.74 -16.43
C LYS A 257 54.60 -24.38 -17.09
N LEU A 258 55.83 -23.85 -17.04
CA LEU A 258 56.19 -22.61 -17.74
C LEU A 258 56.15 -22.84 -19.26
N SER A 259 55.28 -22.09 -19.94
CA SER A 259 55.14 -22.13 -21.39
C SER A 259 54.57 -20.81 -21.90
N THR A 260 55.19 -20.25 -22.93
CA THR A 260 54.72 -19.03 -23.61
C THR A 260 53.27 -19.15 -24.11
N LYS A 261 52.86 -20.35 -24.54
CA LYS A 261 51.47 -20.62 -24.94
C LYS A 261 50.48 -20.47 -23.78
N ILE A 262 50.85 -20.90 -22.57
CA ILE A 262 50.00 -20.77 -21.38
C ILE A 262 49.89 -19.29 -20.97
N GLU A 263 50.99 -18.52 -21.09
CA GLU A 263 50.96 -17.07 -20.85
C GLU A 263 50.00 -16.34 -21.80
N GLU A 264 49.96 -16.72 -23.08
CA GLU A 264 49.00 -16.18 -24.05
C GLU A 264 47.56 -16.58 -23.71
N ASP A 265 47.32 -17.83 -23.33
CA ASP A 265 46.01 -18.33 -22.91
C ASP A 265 45.51 -17.60 -21.63
N ILE A 266 46.40 -17.26 -20.69
CA ILE A 266 46.09 -16.41 -19.52
C ILE A 266 45.71 -15.00 -19.95
N LYS A 267 46.47 -14.35 -20.85
CA LYS A 267 46.14 -13.01 -21.36
C LYS A 267 44.74 -13.01 -22.00
N LYS A 268 44.39 -14.06 -22.75
CA LYS A 268 43.07 -14.24 -23.37
C LYS A 268 41.97 -14.47 -22.33
N ALA A 269 42.20 -15.33 -21.33
CA ALA A 269 41.25 -15.59 -20.25
C ALA A 269 40.99 -14.33 -19.41
N ARG A 270 42.04 -13.55 -19.12
CA ARG A 270 41.94 -12.28 -18.40
C ARG A 270 41.06 -11.28 -19.14
N ARG A 271 41.30 -11.08 -20.45
CA ARG A 271 40.43 -10.21 -21.29
C ARG A 271 38.96 -10.66 -21.25
N LYS A 272 38.70 -11.96 -21.34
CA LYS A 272 37.34 -12.52 -21.27
C LYS A 272 36.69 -12.34 -19.89
N SER A 273 37.46 -12.39 -18.81
CA SER A 273 36.98 -12.13 -17.45
C SER A 273 36.67 -10.65 -17.25
N THR A 274 37.53 -9.75 -17.74
CA THR A 274 37.28 -8.30 -17.71
C THR A 274 36.02 -7.95 -18.48
N GLN A 275 35.87 -8.45 -19.71
CA GLN A 275 34.66 -8.23 -20.51
C GLN A 275 33.38 -8.73 -19.83
N ALA A 276 33.43 -9.88 -19.17
CA ALA A 276 32.29 -10.40 -18.41
C ALA A 276 31.95 -9.51 -17.18
N GLY A 277 32.95 -8.86 -16.59
CA GLY A 277 32.78 -7.86 -15.54
C GLY A 277 32.04 -6.62 -16.06
N ASP A 278 32.46 -6.09 -17.21
CA ASP A 278 31.81 -4.94 -17.85
C ASP A 278 30.36 -5.26 -18.25
N ASP A 279 30.11 -6.47 -18.75
CA ASP A 279 28.75 -6.94 -19.05
C ASP A 279 27.88 -7.06 -17.80
N LEU A 280 28.42 -7.54 -16.67
CA LEU A 280 27.70 -7.57 -15.40
C LEU A 280 27.36 -6.16 -14.94
N MET A 281 28.32 -5.23 -15.00
CA MET A 281 28.09 -3.82 -14.63
C MET A 281 26.94 -3.21 -15.44
N ARG A 282 26.96 -3.39 -16.77
CA ARG A 282 25.88 -2.94 -17.64
C ARG A 282 24.53 -3.60 -17.33
N CYS A 283 24.50 -4.90 -17.01
CA CYS A 283 23.28 -5.58 -16.61
C CYS A 283 22.72 -5.03 -15.29
N VAL A 284 23.58 -4.72 -14.32
CA VAL A 284 23.19 -4.12 -13.03
C VAL A 284 22.65 -2.72 -13.23
N ASP A 285 23.26 -1.90 -14.09
CA ASP A 285 22.76 -0.55 -14.39
C ASP A 285 21.35 -0.58 -15.00
N LEU A 286 21.12 -1.48 -15.97
CA LEU A 286 19.80 -1.65 -16.57
C LEU A 286 18.75 -2.19 -15.58
N TYR A 287 19.17 -3.03 -14.63
CA TYR A 287 18.31 -3.48 -13.54
C TYR A 287 17.94 -2.32 -12.61
N ASN A 288 18.90 -1.51 -12.18
CA ASN A 288 18.67 -0.35 -11.32
C ASN A 288 17.77 0.70 -11.97
N GLN A 289 17.94 0.93 -13.28
CA GLN A 289 17.05 1.80 -14.07
C GLN A 289 15.62 1.25 -14.12
N ALA A 290 15.44 -0.05 -14.41
CA ALA A 290 14.13 -0.68 -14.42
C ALA A 290 13.45 -0.64 -13.05
N GLN A 291 14.22 -0.86 -11.97
CA GLN A 291 13.72 -0.79 -10.60
C GLN A 291 13.30 0.63 -10.23
N SER A 292 14.10 1.64 -10.58
CA SER A 292 13.78 3.05 -10.30
C SER A 292 12.52 3.49 -11.03
N LYS A 293 12.36 3.08 -12.30
CA LYS A 293 11.15 3.34 -13.08
C LYS A 293 9.92 2.68 -12.46
N TRP A 294 10.04 1.40 -12.07
CA TRP A 294 8.95 0.71 -11.37
C TRP A 294 8.61 1.39 -10.04
N PHE A 295 9.62 1.80 -9.26
CA PHE A 295 9.44 2.48 -7.99
C PHE A 295 8.67 3.79 -8.16
N GLU A 296 9.10 4.67 -9.07
CA GLU A 296 8.44 5.96 -9.30
C GLU A 296 6.98 5.78 -9.71
N GLU A 297 6.71 4.86 -10.64
CA GLU A 297 5.33 4.57 -11.08
C GLU A 297 4.48 3.94 -9.97
N MET A 298 5.08 3.09 -9.13
CA MET A 298 4.41 2.51 -7.97
C MET A 298 4.04 3.57 -6.95
N VAL A 299 4.91 4.55 -6.68
CA VAL A 299 4.60 5.69 -5.79
C VAL A 299 3.44 6.50 -6.36
N THR A 300 3.55 6.96 -7.61
CA THR A 300 2.55 7.84 -8.22
C THR A 300 1.19 7.15 -8.34
N SER A 301 1.16 5.90 -8.79
CA SER A 301 -0.08 5.13 -8.89
C SER A 301 -0.70 4.88 -7.52
N SER A 302 0.10 4.56 -6.50
CA SER A 302 -0.43 4.32 -5.14
C SER A 302 -1.04 5.59 -4.53
N LEU A 303 -0.40 6.75 -4.72
CA LEU A 303 -0.95 8.05 -4.29
C LEU A 303 -2.24 8.40 -5.03
N GLU A 304 -2.33 8.11 -6.32
CA GLU A 304 -3.57 8.32 -7.07
C GLU A 304 -4.69 7.41 -6.57
N LEU A 305 -4.41 6.13 -6.29
CA LEU A 305 -5.40 5.24 -5.67
C LEU A 305 -5.84 5.73 -4.29
N GLU A 306 -4.94 6.27 -3.48
CA GLU A 306 -5.26 6.89 -2.18
C GLU A 306 -6.20 8.07 -2.35
N ARG A 307 -5.87 9.02 -3.25
CA ARG A 307 -6.71 10.18 -3.57
C ARG A 307 -8.10 9.75 -4.02
N LEU A 308 -8.19 8.76 -4.91
CA LEU A 308 -9.46 8.22 -5.42
C LEU A 308 -10.31 7.58 -4.31
N GLU A 309 -9.69 6.94 -3.32
CA GLU A 309 -10.41 6.36 -2.18
C GLU A 309 -10.95 7.45 -1.24
N VAL A 310 -10.16 8.50 -0.98
CA VAL A 310 -10.61 9.67 -0.20
C VAL A 310 -11.79 10.34 -0.89
N GLU A 311 -11.69 10.59 -2.20
CA GLU A 311 -12.76 11.17 -3.02
C GLU A 311 -14.04 10.31 -2.99
N ARG A 312 -13.90 8.98 -3.08
CA ARG A 312 -15.04 8.05 -2.96
C ARG A 312 -15.73 8.16 -1.61
N ILE A 313 -14.96 8.19 -0.52
CA ILE A 313 -15.51 8.32 0.85
C ILE A 313 -16.24 9.66 1.01
N GLU A 314 -15.65 10.74 0.48
CA GLU A 314 -16.25 12.08 0.51
C GLU A 314 -17.60 12.12 -0.20
N ILE A 315 -17.64 11.58 -1.41
CA ILE A 315 -18.85 11.54 -2.23
C ILE A 315 -19.94 10.71 -1.54
N ILE A 316 -19.60 9.54 -1.00
CA ILE A 316 -20.58 8.74 -0.25
C ILE A 316 -21.11 9.52 0.96
N ARG A 317 -20.22 10.16 1.73
CA ARG A 317 -20.63 10.97 2.88
C ARG A 317 -21.60 12.08 2.47
N ASN A 318 -21.36 12.75 1.34
CA ASN A 318 -22.23 13.82 0.86
C ASN A 318 -23.62 13.30 0.47
N HIS A 319 -23.71 12.17 -0.22
CA HIS A 319 -25.00 11.56 -0.58
C HIS A 319 -25.75 11.03 0.66
N LEU A 320 -25.04 10.52 1.68
CA LEU A 320 -25.68 10.14 2.94
C LEU A 320 -26.21 11.35 3.71
N ARG A 321 -25.52 12.49 3.68
CA ARG A 321 -26.04 13.77 4.22
C ARG A 321 -27.25 14.28 3.43
N GLN A 322 -27.24 14.11 2.10
CA GLN A 322 -28.39 14.44 1.26
C GLN A 322 -29.60 13.60 1.65
N TYR A 323 -29.41 12.28 1.83
CA TYR A 323 -30.46 11.39 2.33
C TYR A 323 -31.05 11.88 3.66
N THR A 324 -30.22 12.27 4.65
CA THR A 324 -30.72 12.77 5.94
C THR A 324 -31.46 14.10 5.81
N THR A 325 -31.01 14.97 4.90
CA THR A 325 -31.65 16.26 4.64
C THR A 325 -33.04 16.06 4.05
N LEU A 326 -33.13 15.24 2.99
CA LEU A 326 -34.40 14.89 2.36
C LEU A 326 -35.38 14.25 3.34
N ARG A 327 -34.89 13.36 4.20
CA ARG A 327 -35.71 12.76 5.27
C ARG A 327 -36.29 13.82 6.20
N HIS A 328 -35.46 14.74 6.68
CA HIS A 328 -35.90 15.78 7.59
C HIS A 328 -36.91 16.74 6.94
N GLU A 329 -36.67 17.15 5.69
CA GLU A 329 -37.62 17.99 4.94
C GLU A 329 -38.98 17.29 4.77
N THR A 330 -38.98 16.00 4.39
CA THR A 330 -40.21 15.22 4.23
C THR A 330 -40.98 15.08 5.54
N ASP A 331 -40.29 14.80 6.65
CA ASP A 331 -40.93 14.70 7.97
C ASP A 331 -41.56 16.04 8.39
N MET A 332 -40.97 17.18 8.01
CA MET A 332 -41.53 18.52 8.25
C MET A 332 -42.76 18.82 7.38
N PHE A 333 -42.75 18.42 6.10
CA PHE A 333 -43.90 18.59 5.20
C PHE A 333 -45.10 17.72 5.62
N ASN A 334 -44.87 16.55 6.21
CA ASN A 334 -45.94 15.71 6.74
C ASN A 334 -46.59 16.24 8.03
N GLN A 335 -45.90 17.10 8.77
CA GLN A 335 -46.41 17.69 10.03
C GLN A 335 -47.14 19.02 9.82
N SER A 336 -47.02 19.62 8.63
CA SER A 336 -47.62 20.91 8.26
C SER A 336 -48.93 20.70 7.53
#